data_AF-A0A849Y8M3-F1
#
_entry.id   AF-A0A849Y8M3-F1
#
_cell.length_a   1.000
_cell.length_b   1.000
_cell.length_c   1.000
_cell.angle_alpha   90.00
_cell.angle_beta   90.00
_cell.angle_gamma   90.00
#
_symmetry.space_group_name_H-M   'P 1'
#
loop_
_entity.id
_entity.type
_entity.pdbx_description
1 polymer ?
#
loop_
_entity_poly.entity_id
_entity_poly.type
_entity_poly.pdbx_seq_one_letter_code
_entity_poly.pdbx_strand_id
1 'polypeptide(L)'
;MVEEQIARPSDGRRPVRDDRVLAAMRSLPRHLFVPAEDRAEAYGDRPLLVGCGQTISQPYMVAIMTELLALAPEARALEIGAGTGYQTAVLARLAAKVFSV
;
A
#
# COMPACT_ATOMS: atom_id res chain seq x y z
N MET A 1 -0.80 1.31 -15.08
CA MET A 1 -0.52 2.02 -13.78
C MET A 1 -0.80 1.08 -12.61
N VAL A 2 -0.18 1.28 -11.42
CA VAL A 2 -0.41 0.40 -10.23
C VAL A 2 -1.89 0.24 -9.91
N GLU A 3 -2.69 1.26 -10.14
CA GLU A 3 -4.12 1.19 -9.86
C GLU A 3 -4.86 0.19 -10.76
N GLU A 4 -4.56 0.15 -12.06
CA GLU A 4 -5.25 -0.73 -13.01
C GLU A 4 -5.00 -2.20 -12.67
N GLN A 5 -3.77 -2.57 -12.29
CA GLN A 5 -3.44 -3.94 -11.89
C GLN A 5 -4.13 -4.35 -10.58
N ILE A 6 -4.45 -3.40 -9.69
CA ILE A 6 -5.13 -3.69 -8.42
C ILE A 6 -6.66 -3.71 -8.60
N ALA A 7 -7.21 -2.78 -9.39
CA ALA A 7 -8.63 -2.67 -9.66
C ALA A 7 -9.12 -3.73 -10.67
N ARG A 8 -8.21 -4.28 -11.49
CA ARG A 8 -8.47 -5.33 -12.48
C ARG A 8 -7.28 -6.31 -12.56
N PRO A 9 -7.05 -7.12 -11.52
CA PRO A 9 -5.96 -8.09 -11.51
C PRO A 9 -6.16 -9.13 -12.62
N SER A 10 -5.08 -9.43 -13.34
CA SER A 10 -5.10 -10.34 -14.51
C SER A 10 -4.97 -11.82 -14.16
N ASP A 11 -4.74 -12.15 -12.89
CA ASP A 11 -4.43 -13.50 -12.38
C ASP A 11 -5.55 -14.09 -11.51
N GLY A 12 -6.78 -13.58 -11.65
CA GLY A 12 -7.96 -14.11 -10.99
C GLY A 12 -8.11 -13.72 -9.51
N ARG A 13 -7.22 -12.87 -8.98
CA ARG A 13 -7.35 -12.30 -7.63
C ARG A 13 -8.57 -11.39 -7.51
N ARG A 14 -9.01 -11.15 -6.26
CA ARG A 14 -10.15 -10.28 -5.96
C ARG A 14 -9.84 -8.83 -6.36
N PRO A 15 -10.63 -8.19 -7.22
CA PRO A 15 -10.46 -6.77 -7.52
C PRO A 15 -10.68 -5.90 -6.28
N VAL A 16 -9.82 -4.90 -6.08
CA VAL A 16 -10.08 -3.82 -5.11
C VAL A 16 -11.03 -2.82 -5.78
N ARG A 17 -12.09 -2.45 -5.06
CA ARG A 17 -13.21 -1.63 -5.53
C ARG A 17 -13.44 -0.37 -4.69
N ASP A 18 -12.80 -0.23 -3.54
CA ASP A 18 -12.89 0.98 -2.72
C ASP A 18 -12.13 2.14 -3.38
N ASP A 19 -12.88 3.11 -3.91
CA ASP A 19 -12.35 4.30 -4.57
C ASP A 19 -11.42 5.13 -3.66
N ARG A 20 -11.65 5.14 -2.33
CA ARG A 20 -10.78 5.84 -1.38
C ARG A 20 -9.42 5.15 -1.31
N VAL A 21 -9.39 3.82 -1.30
CA VAL A 21 -8.15 3.04 -1.31
C VAL A 21 -7.41 3.23 -2.63
N LEU A 22 -8.10 3.14 -3.77
CA LEU A 22 -7.51 3.35 -5.09
C LEU A 22 -6.93 4.78 -5.21
N ALA A 23 -7.65 5.79 -4.72
CA ALA A 23 -7.17 7.17 -4.70
C ALA A 23 -5.93 7.35 -3.80
N ALA A 24 -5.91 6.74 -2.61
CA ALA A 24 -4.75 6.78 -1.71
C ALA A 24 -3.51 6.17 -2.39
N MET A 25 -3.67 4.98 -2.98
CA MET A 25 -2.61 4.27 -3.72
C MET A 25 -2.08 5.07 -4.92
N ARG A 26 -2.96 5.78 -5.65
CA ARG A 26 -2.58 6.66 -6.78
C ARG A 26 -1.81 7.89 -6.31
N SER A 27 -2.20 8.47 -5.18
CA SER A 27 -1.65 9.74 -4.70
C SER A 27 -0.28 9.64 -4.04
N LEU A 28 0.10 8.44 -3.59
CA LEU A 28 1.34 8.21 -2.87
C LEU A 28 2.44 7.72 -3.83
N PRO A 29 3.55 8.46 -3.99
CA PRO A 29 4.65 8.06 -4.86
C PRO A 29 5.44 6.92 -4.23
N ARG A 30 5.01 5.67 -4.49
CA ARG A 30 5.63 4.45 -3.92
C ARG A 30 7.15 4.37 -4.09
N HIS A 31 7.70 4.92 -5.17
CA HIS A 31 9.16 4.94 -5.41
C HIS A 31 9.96 5.78 -4.39
N LEU A 32 9.32 6.64 -3.59
CA LEU A 32 9.97 7.33 -2.47
C LEU A 32 10.15 6.43 -1.24
N PHE A 33 9.50 5.26 -1.22
CA PHE A 33 9.54 4.29 -0.12
C PHE A 33 10.39 3.06 -0.44
N VAL A 34 11.19 3.11 -1.51
CA VAL A 34 12.09 2.01 -1.93
C VAL A 34 13.51 2.54 -2.13
N PRO A 35 14.55 1.68 -2.05
CA PRO A 35 15.92 2.04 -2.37
C PRO A 35 16.05 2.66 -3.77
N ALA A 36 17.04 3.52 -3.97
CA ALA A 36 17.18 4.29 -5.21
C ALA A 36 17.35 3.39 -6.45
N GLU A 37 18.08 2.29 -6.28
CA GLU A 37 18.34 1.25 -7.26
C GLU A 37 17.08 0.50 -7.72
N ASP A 38 16.05 0.41 -6.87
CA ASP A 38 14.82 -0.35 -7.14
C ASP A 38 13.65 0.53 -7.59
N ARG A 39 13.85 1.85 -7.74
CA ARG A 39 12.78 2.79 -8.10
C ARG A 39 12.10 2.49 -9.43
N ALA A 40 12.84 1.95 -10.40
CA ALA A 40 12.29 1.55 -11.69
C ALA A 40 11.22 0.45 -11.55
N GLU A 41 11.39 -0.40 -10.54
CA GLU A 41 10.53 -1.55 -10.28
C GLU A 41 9.43 -1.27 -9.24
N ALA A 42 9.44 -0.07 -8.64
CA ALA A 42 8.58 0.31 -7.51
C ALA A 42 7.08 0.07 -7.75
N TYR A 43 6.65 0.11 -9.00
CA TYR A 43 5.25 0.05 -9.43
C TYR A 43 4.83 -1.35 -9.94
N GLY A 44 5.74 -2.31 -10.02
CA GLY A 44 5.38 -3.70 -10.31
C GLY A 44 4.60 -4.32 -9.15
N ASP A 45 3.63 -5.20 -9.44
CA ASP A 45 2.88 -5.91 -8.40
C ASP A 45 3.68 -7.05 -7.76
N ARG A 46 4.76 -6.70 -7.07
CA ARG A 46 5.64 -7.64 -6.37
C ARG A 46 6.29 -6.97 -5.15
N PRO A 47 6.75 -7.75 -4.16
CA PRO A 47 7.56 -7.19 -3.09
C PRO A 47 8.94 -6.77 -3.61
N LEU A 48 9.54 -5.76 -2.96
CA LEU A 48 10.93 -5.32 -3.19
C LEU A 48 11.69 -5.31 -1.88
N LEU A 49 12.99 -5.60 -1.92
CA LEU A 49 13.86 -5.54 -0.74
C LEU A 49 14.10 -4.08 -0.33
N VAL A 50 14.15 -3.84 0.98
CA VAL A 50 14.29 -2.46 1.52
C VAL A 50 15.39 -2.36 2.59
N GLY A 51 16.25 -3.38 2.66
CA GLY A 51 17.29 -3.52 3.68
C GLY A 51 16.83 -4.32 4.91
N CYS A 52 17.79 -4.68 5.77
CA CYS A 52 17.55 -5.44 7.01
C CYS A 52 16.74 -6.75 6.84
N GLY A 53 16.84 -7.38 5.67
CA GLY A 53 16.06 -8.58 5.33
C GLY A 53 14.54 -8.34 5.20
N GLN A 54 14.09 -7.08 5.14
CA GLN A 54 12.68 -6.71 5.02
C GLN A 54 12.30 -6.43 3.57
N THR A 55 10.99 -6.43 3.30
CA THR A 55 10.42 -6.03 2.02
C THR A 55 9.35 -4.97 2.16
N ILE A 56 9.19 -4.13 1.14
CA ILE A 56 7.96 -3.38 0.93
C ILE A 56 6.94 -4.29 0.24
N SER A 57 5.78 -4.50 0.86
CA SER A 57 4.71 -5.37 0.36
C SER A 57 4.26 -4.99 -1.04
N GLN A 58 3.90 -5.97 -1.86
CA GLN A 58 3.36 -5.74 -3.21
C GLN A 58 2.14 -4.79 -3.18
N PRO A 59 1.98 -3.89 -4.17
CA PRO A 59 0.86 -2.96 -4.25
C PRO A 59 -0.52 -3.60 -4.06
N TYR A 60 -0.80 -4.75 -4.66
CA TYR A 60 -2.07 -5.46 -4.48
C TYR A 60 -2.34 -5.79 -3.01
N MET A 61 -1.32 -6.28 -2.29
CA MET A 61 -1.49 -6.72 -0.91
C MET A 61 -1.79 -5.54 0.01
N VAL A 62 -1.09 -4.41 -0.20
CA VAL A 62 -1.36 -3.15 0.49
C VAL A 62 -2.81 -2.72 0.28
N ALA A 63 -3.27 -2.71 -0.98
CA ALA A 63 -4.61 -2.25 -1.29
C ALA A 63 -5.72 -3.18 -0.78
N ILE A 64 -5.60 -4.50 -0.97
CA ILE A 64 -6.63 -5.46 -0.53
C ILE A 64 -6.73 -5.52 1.00
N MET A 65 -5.60 -5.49 1.72
CA MET A 65 -5.60 -5.41 3.19
C MET A 65 -6.30 -4.13 3.66
N THR A 66 -5.99 -3.01 3.01
CA THR A 66 -6.57 -1.71 3.38
C THR A 66 -8.08 -1.66 3.12
N GLU A 67 -8.55 -2.21 2.00
CA GLU A 67 -9.99 -2.31 1.70
C GLU A 67 -10.71 -3.20 2.73
N LEU A 68 -10.11 -4.34 3.10
CA LEU A 68 -10.70 -5.27 4.06
C LEU A 68 -10.82 -4.68 5.47
N LEU A 69 -9.98 -3.70 5.83
CA LEU A 69 -10.11 -2.97 7.09
C LEU A 69 -11.36 -2.07 7.15
N ALA A 70 -11.95 -1.72 6.00
CA ALA A 70 -13.15 -0.88 5.89
C ALA A 70 -13.09 0.38 6.78
N LEU A 71 -11.97 1.11 6.73
CA LEU A 71 -11.67 2.21 7.65
C LEU A 71 -12.66 3.38 7.50
N ALA A 72 -13.32 3.72 8.60
CA ALA A 72 -14.03 4.99 8.73
C ALA A 72 -13.02 6.17 8.80
N PRO A 73 -13.36 7.36 8.27
CA PRO A 73 -12.49 8.54 8.34
C PRO A 73 -12.04 8.89 9.77
N GLU A 74 -12.87 8.62 10.78
CA GLU A 74 -12.60 8.92 12.20
C GLU A 74 -11.78 7.82 12.89
N ALA A 75 -11.45 6.73 12.18
CA ALA A 75 -10.78 5.58 12.76
C ALA A 75 -9.39 5.92 13.32
N ARG A 76 -9.02 5.18 14.37
CA ARG A 76 -7.68 5.13 14.91
C ARG A 76 -7.11 3.75 14.62
N ALA A 77 -6.10 3.66 13.76
CA ALA A 77 -5.49 2.40 13.34
C ALA A 77 -4.17 2.16 14.08
N LEU A 78 -3.88 0.89 14.38
CA LEU A 78 -2.57 0.41 14.79
C LEU A 78 -2.02 -0.51 13.68
N GLU A 79 -0.86 -0.16 13.17
CA GLU A 79 -0.07 -0.99 12.26
C GLU A 79 1.11 -1.59 13.04
N ILE A 80 1.34 -2.89 12.86
CA ILE A 80 2.49 -3.60 13.40
C ILE A 80 3.42 -3.94 12.25
N GLY A 81 4.66 -3.47 12.29
CA GLY A 81 5.63 -3.63 11.21
C GLY A 81 5.63 -2.44 10.26
N ALA A 82 6.07 -1.27 10.74
CA ALA A 82 6.16 -0.04 9.94
C ALA A 82 6.93 -0.21 8.62
N GLY A 83 8.00 -1.00 8.63
CA GLY A 83 8.83 -1.25 7.46
C GLY A 83 9.34 0.05 6.85
N THR A 84 9.00 0.31 5.58
CA THR A 84 9.35 1.56 4.89
C THR A 84 8.40 2.72 5.18
N GLY A 85 7.28 2.46 5.86
CA GLY A 85 6.21 3.43 6.11
C GLY A 85 5.19 3.57 4.98
N TYR A 86 5.30 2.77 3.89
CA TYR A 86 4.38 2.90 2.75
C TYR A 86 2.93 2.53 3.11
N GLN A 87 2.72 1.41 3.80
CA GLN A 87 1.39 1.01 4.28
C GLN A 87 0.88 2.02 5.32
N THR A 88 1.73 2.49 6.24
CA THR A 88 1.40 3.58 7.18
C THR A 88 0.86 4.81 6.45
N ALA A 89 1.54 5.24 5.39
CA ALA A 89 1.16 6.41 4.61
C ALA A 89 -0.20 6.20 3.91
N VAL A 90 -0.46 5.00 3.39
CA VAL A 90 -1.77 4.64 2.81
C VAL A 90 -2.87 4.71 3.87
N LEU A 91 -2.66 4.13 5.05
CA LEU A 91 -3.61 4.18 6.16
C LEU A 91 -3.87 5.62 6.63
N ALA A 92 -2.83 6.46 6.67
CA ALA A 92 -2.93 7.85 7.10
C ALA A 92 -3.72 8.74 6.12
N ARG A 93 -3.95 8.29 4.87
CA ARG A 93 -4.89 8.96 3.95
C ARG A 93 -6.36 8.62 4.22
N LEU A 94 -6.63 7.58 5.00
CA LEU A 94 -7.96 7.00 5.17
C LEU A 94 -8.50 7.07 6.60
N ALA A 95 -7.61 7.14 7.59
CA ALA A 95 -7.95 7.18 9.01
C ALA A 95 -7.52 8.50 9.66
N ALA A 96 -8.23 8.92 10.71
CA ALA A 96 -7.92 10.14 11.46
C ALA A 96 -6.56 10.05 12.18
N LYS A 97 -6.16 8.85 12.61
CA LYS A 97 -4.87 8.64 13.26
C LYS A 97 -4.34 7.23 13.03
N VAL A 98 -3.05 7.13 12.77
CA VAL A 98 -2.34 5.85 12.67
C VAL A 98 -1.21 5.83 13.70
N PHE A 99 -1.11 4.72 14.44
CA PHE A 99 0.04 4.38 15.25
C PHE A 99 0.77 3.24 14.52
N SER A 100 2.09 3.33 14.39
CA SER A 100 2.88 2.32 13.71
C SER A 100 4.12 2.00 14.55
N VAL A 101 4.45 0.71 14.66
CA VAL A 101 5.55 0.19 15.49
C VAL A 101 6.39 -0.82 14.73
#